data_AF-A0AA94HQC7-F1
#
_entry.id   AF-A0AA94HQC7-F1
#
_cell.length_a   1.000
_cell.length_b   1.000
_cell.length_c   1.000
_cell.angle_alpha   90.00
_cell.angle_beta   90.00
_cell.angle_gamma   90.00
#
_symmetry.space_group_name_H-M   'P 1'
#
loop_
_entity.id
_entity.type
_entity.pdbx_description
1 polymer ?
#
loop_
_entity_poly.entity_id
_entity_poly.type
_entity_poly.pdbx_seq_one_letter_code
_entity_poly.pdbx_strand_id
1 'polypeptide(L)'
;MLTDFLRDQAFAVAWLSMMAAAWLGWSQEDPKPRLRGALGTGSVLGMLIAIAAGLLVWRNWTTPTALEGRYWVFGLIVLAEAVLIGVGCIFLARRGLTRWYGWWIGICVALHFIPLAWIFEDWSYLVLAVVQVAGLVTMFPPLKRGTYATSRWACPWIALTFLVFAIASGIILLLRYGYPV
;
A
#
# COMPACT_ATOMS: atom_id res chain seq x y z
N MET A 1 -10.74 -8.46 -7.11
CA MET A 1 -10.18 -7.69 -8.23
C MET A 1 -10.93 -8.07 -9.48
N LEU A 2 -11.30 -7.08 -10.28
CA LEU A 2 -12.07 -7.27 -11.51
C LEU A 2 -11.38 -6.69 -12.74
N THR A 3 -10.18 -6.12 -12.62
CA THR A 3 -9.45 -5.66 -13.80
C THR A 3 -9.31 -6.78 -14.83
N ASP A 4 -9.58 -6.45 -16.09
CA ASP A 4 -9.39 -7.35 -17.22
C ASP A 4 -7.95 -7.31 -17.74
N PHE A 5 -7.12 -6.40 -17.20
CA PHE A 5 -5.75 -6.20 -17.62
C PHE A 5 -4.78 -7.06 -16.79
N LEU A 6 -4.27 -8.12 -17.42
CA LEU A 6 -3.28 -9.04 -16.85
C LEU A 6 -2.09 -8.28 -16.24
N ARG A 7 -1.51 -7.34 -17.00
CA ARG A 7 -0.36 -6.53 -16.57
C ARG A 7 -0.67 -5.71 -15.32
N ASP A 8 -1.84 -5.08 -15.28
CA ASP A 8 -2.21 -4.19 -14.17
C ASP A 8 -2.45 -4.99 -12.90
N GLN A 9 -3.08 -6.17 -13.01
CA GLN A 9 -3.25 -7.06 -11.87
C GLN A 9 -1.91 -7.57 -11.34
N ALA A 10 -1.01 -8.03 -12.23
CA ALA A 10 0.34 -8.44 -11.83
C ALA A 10 1.13 -7.29 -11.21
N PHE A 11 0.99 -6.08 -11.75
CA PHE A 11 1.64 -4.87 -11.22
C PHE A 11 1.11 -4.51 -9.84
N ALA A 12 -0.21 -4.59 -9.62
CA ALA A 12 -0.81 -4.35 -8.31
C ALA A 12 -0.30 -5.32 -7.25
N VAL A 13 -0.19 -6.62 -7.59
CA VAL A 13 0.41 -7.62 -6.69
C VAL A 13 1.86 -7.25 -6.38
N ALA A 14 2.65 -6.96 -7.41
CA ALA A 14 4.07 -6.63 -7.24
C ALA A 14 4.27 -5.39 -6.36
N TRP A 15 3.56 -4.31 -6.71
CA TRP A 15 3.67 -3.01 -6.06
C TRP A 15 3.18 -3.06 -4.62
N LEU A 16 2.00 -3.63 -4.36
CA LEU A 16 1.44 -3.67 -3.00
C LEU A 16 2.23 -4.60 -2.09
N SER A 17 2.80 -5.70 -2.59
CA SER A 17 3.70 -6.53 -1.78
C SER A 17 5.03 -5.82 -1.47
N MET A 18 5.59 -5.07 -2.41
CA MET A 18 6.77 -4.23 -2.16
C MET A 18 6.47 -3.13 -1.14
N MET A 19 5.33 -2.44 -1.28
CA MET A 19 4.90 -1.44 -0.32
C MET A 19 4.66 -2.07 1.06
N ALA A 20 4.02 -3.24 1.14
CA ALA A 20 3.85 -3.96 2.39
C ALA A 20 5.21 -4.20 3.08
N ALA A 21 6.23 -4.60 2.33
CA ALA A 21 7.58 -4.77 2.89
C ALA A 21 8.19 -3.47 3.40
N ALA A 22 8.02 -2.36 2.68
CA ALA A 22 8.47 -1.03 3.10
C ALA A 22 7.76 -0.55 4.38
N TRP A 23 6.44 -0.73 4.46
CA TRP A 23 5.64 -0.37 5.63
C TRP A 23 5.98 -1.23 6.85
N LEU A 24 6.21 -2.53 6.68
CA LEU A 24 6.73 -3.39 7.76
C LEU A 24 8.15 -3.00 8.16
N GLY A 25 9.00 -2.60 7.21
CA GLY A 25 10.32 -2.05 7.49
C GLY A 25 10.23 -0.80 8.37
N TRP A 26 9.36 0.14 8.01
CA TRP A 26 9.18 1.37 8.78
C TRP A 26 8.56 1.11 10.16
N SER A 27 7.71 0.09 10.32
CA SER A 27 7.19 -0.29 11.65
C SER A 27 8.28 -0.71 12.66
N GLN A 28 9.50 -0.97 12.17
CA GLN A 28 10.68 -1.27 12.98
C GLN A 28 11.39 -0.02 13.54
N GLU A 29 10.88 1.18 13.27
CA GLU A 29 11.32 2.42 13.93
C GLU A 29 11.12 2.36 15.46
N ASP A 30 9.96 1.88 15.90
CA ASP A 30 9.63 1.71 17.32
C ASP A 30 8.82 0.41 17.54
N PRO A 31 9.40 -0.77 17.27
CA PRO A 31 8.65 -2.01 17.19
C PRO A 31 8.35 -2.56 18.58
N LYS A 32 7.12 -3.03 18.76
CA LYS A 32 6.76 -3.84 19.94
C LYS A 32 7.67 -5.08 19.96
N PRO A 33 8.39 -5.39 21.05
CA PRO A 33 9.45 -6.41 21.05
C PRO A 33 9.01 -7.78 20.52
N ARG A 34 7.79 -8.20 20.87
CA ARG A 34 7.21 -9.49 20.45
C ARG A 34 6.89 -9.58 18.96
N LEU A 35 6.79 -8.45 18.26
CA LEU A 35 6.43 -8.39 16.84
C LEU A 35 7.65 -8.30 15.92
N ARG A 36 8.85 -8.00 16.44
CA ARG A 36 10.06 -7.75 15.62
C ARG A 36 10.33 -8.85 14.59
N GLY A 37 10.28 -10.11 15.02
CA GLY A 37 10.47 -11.26 14.13
C GLY A 37 9.39 -11.34 13.05
N ALA A 38 8.11 -11.16 13.42
CA ALA A 38 7.00 -11.19 12.48
C ALA A 38 7.07 -10.05 11.44
N LEU A 39 7.46 -8.84 11.86
CA LEU A 39 7.63 -7.69 10.98
C LEU A 39 8.74 -7.95 9.96
N GLY A 40 9.91 -8.45 10.41
CA GLY A 40 11.01 -8.80 9.52
C GLY A 40 10.66 -9.91 8.53
N THR A 41 10.04 -11.00 9.01
CA THR A 41 9.57 -12.09 8.14
C THR A 41 8.55 -11.60 7.12
N GLY A 42 7.61 -10.75 7.54
CA GLY A 42 6.64 -10.16 6.62
C GLY A 42 7.28 -9.25 5.57
N SER A 43 8.32 -8.47 5.92
CA SER A 43 9.08 -7.69 4.93
C SER A 43 9.75 -8.59 3.88
N VAL A 44 10.37 -9.68 4.30
CA VAL A 44 10.99 -10.65 3.38
C VAL A 44 9.93 -11.29 2.48
N LEU A 45 8.82 -11.74 3.05
CA LEU A 45 7.73 -12.35 2.29
C LEU A 45 7.15 -11.37 1.25
N GLY A 46 6.90 -10.12 1.64
CA GLY A 46 6.44 -9.08 0.73
C GLY A 46 7.42 -8.86 -0.43
N MET A 47 8.73 -8.84 -0.16
CA MET A 47 9.74 -8.70 -1.20
C MET A 47 9.77 -9.90 -2.16
N LEU A 48 9.64 -11.13 -1.65
CA LEU A 48 9.61 -12.33 -2.49
C LEU A 48 8.39 -12.34 -3.43
N ILE A 49 7.21 -11.99 -2.92
CA ILE A 49 5.99 -11.87 -3.74
C ILE A 49 6.16 -10.75 -4.77
N ALA A 50 6.74 -9.62 -4.37
CA ALA A 50 6.99 -8.49 -5.27
C ALA A 50 7.91 -8.87 -6.44
N ILE A 51 9.00 -9.60 -6.17
CA ILE A 51 9.91 -10.10 -7.20
C ILE A 51 9.19 -11.06 -8.14
N ALA A 52 8.46 -12.04 -7.59
CA ALA A 52 7.74 -13.03 -8.41
C ALA A 52 6.71 -12.39 -9.33
N ALA A 53 5.88 -11.47 -8.82
CA ALA A 53 4.90 -10.75 -9.62
C ALA A 53 5.55 -9.73 -10.56
N GLY A 54 6.66 -9.10 -10.17
CA GLY A 54 7.44 -8.20 -11.03
C GLY A 54 8.00 -8.92 -12.27
N LEU A 55 8.41 -10.18 -12.13
CA LEU A 55 8.79 -11.00 -13.28
C LEU A 55 7.62 -11.25 -14.25
N LEU A 56 6.41 -11.44 -13.72
CA LEU A 56 5.20 -11.57 -14.55
C LEU A 56 4.88 -10.26 -15.29
N VAL A 57 5.01 -9.12 -14.60
CA VAL A 57 4.86 -7.79 -15.21
C VAL A 57 5.86 -7.60 -16.35
N TRP A 58 7.13 -7.94 -16.12
CA TRP A 58 8.18 -7.80 -17.12
C TRP A 58 7.90 -8.64 -18.38
N ARG A 59 7.47 -9.90 -18.21
CA ARG A 59 7.09 -10.78 -19.32
C ARG A 59 5.88 -10.29 -20.09
N ASN A 60 4.90 -9.71 -19.38
CA ASN A 60 3.62 -9.28 -19.96
C ASN A 60 3.57 -7.77 -20.23
N TRP A 61 4.72 -7.10 -20.32
CA TRP A 61 4.80 -5.64 -20.40
C TRP A 61 4.06 -5.05 -21.60
N THR A 62 4.05 -5.77 -22.72
CA THR A 62 3.41 -5.36 -23.98
C THR A 62 1.90 -5.57 -24.02
N THR A 63 1.32 -6.20 -22.99
CA THR A 63 -0.13 -6.40 -22.92
C THR A 63 -0.88 -5.11 -22.55
N PRO A 64 -2.17 -4.98 -22.90
CA PRO A 64 -2.96 -3.78 -22.63
C PRO A 64 -3.06 -3.41 -21.14
N THR A 65 -3.44 -2.16 -20.88
CA THR A 65 -3.57 -1.56 -19.54
C THR A 65 -4.73 -0.59 -19.45
N ALA A 66 -5.28 -0.40 -18.26
CA ALA A 66 -6.25 0.65 -17.95
C ALA A 66 -5.64 2.06 -18.01
N LEU A 67 -4.30 2.17 -17.91
CA LEU A 67 -3.61 3.46 -17.90
C LEU A 67 -3.40 4.07 -19.29
N GLU A 68 -3.71 3.35 -20.36
CA GLU A 68 -3.49 3.83 -21.72
C GLU A 68 -4.28 5.12 -21.96
N GLY A 69 -3.61 6.18 -22.42
CA GLY A 69 -4.19 7.53 -22.54
C GLY A 69 -4.46 8.28 -21.22
N ARG A 70 -4.22 7.66 -20.05
CA ARG A 70 -4.50 8.23 -18.71
C ARG A 70 -3.25 8.42 -17.83
N TYR A 71 -2.06 8.11 -18.33
CA TYR A 71 -0.79 8.24 -17.61
C TYR A 71 -0.56 9.62 -16.95
N TRP A 72 -0.95 10.70 -17.64
CA TRP A 72 -0.79 12.06 -17.09
C TRP A 72 -1.71 12.30 -15.89
N VAL A 73 -2.92 11.75 -15.90
CA VAL A 73 -3.88 11.86 -14.79
C VAL A 73 -3.34 11.10 -13.58
N PHE A 74 -2.84 9.89 -13.81
CA PHE A 74 -2.18 9.09 -12.78
C PHE A 74 -1.00 9.87 -12.16
N GLY A 75 -0.14 10.44 -12.99
CA GLY A 75 0.99 11.26 -12.52
C GLY A 75 0.55 12.47 -11.69
N LEU A 76 -0.53 13.15 -12.08
CA LEU A 76 -1.07 14.28 -11.32
C LEU A 76 -1.62 13.85 -9.95
N ILE A 77 -2.30 12.70 -9.88
CA ILE A 77 -2.83 12.17 -8.62
C ILE A 77 -1.71 11.79 -7.66
N VAL A 78 -0.66 11.12 -8.17
CA VAL A 78 0.54 10.79 -7.39
C VAL A 78 1.26 12.06 -6.93
N LEU A 79 1.39 13.07 -7.80
CA LEU A 79 2.00 14.34 -7.43
C LEU A 79 1.22 15.07 -6.34
N ALA A 80 -0.11 15.13 -6.47
CA ALA A 80 -0.98 15.76 -5.47
C ALA A 80 -0.87 15.05 -4.11
N GLU A 81 -0.83 13.72 -4.11
CA GLU A 81 -0.60 12.93 -2.90
C GLU A 81 0.77 13.20 -2.28
N ALA A 82 1.84 13.19 -3.09
CA ALA A 82 3.20 13.45 -2.62
C ALA A 82 3.33 14.83 -1.98
N VAL A 83 2.69 15.85 -2.57
CA VAL A 83 2.60 17.20 -2.00
C VAL A 83 1.82 17.19 -0.68
N LEU A 84 0.66 16.53 -0.61
CA LEU A 84 -0.14 16.44 0.61
C LEU A 84 0.65 15.78 1.75
N ILE A 85 1.31 14.66 1.47
CA ILE A 85 2.18 13.97 2.42
C ILE A 85 3.30 14.91 2.89
N GLY A 86 4.05 15.50 1.96
CA GLY A 86 5.19 16.36 2.27
C GLY A 86 4.80 17.57 3.11
N VAL A 87 3.74 18.28 2.72
CA VAL A 87 3.24 19.45 3.46
C VAL A 87 2.81 19.08 4.87
N GLY A 88 2.07 17.97 5.04
CA GLY A 88 1.64 17.53 6.36
C GLY A 88 2.81 17.07 7.24
N CYS A 89 3.81 16.39 6.67
CA CYS A 89 5.04 16.04 7.40
C CYS A 89 5.82 17.28 7.84
N ILE A 90 5.98 18.29 6.97
CA ILE A 90 6.63 19.56 7.32
C ILE A 90 5.87 20.27 8.46
N PHE A 91 4.53 20.29 8.40
CA PHE A 91 3.71 20.86 9.45
C PHE A 91 3.90 20.14 10.80
N LEU A 92 3.86 18.80 10.80
CA LEU A 92 4.07 17.99 11.99
C LEU A 92 5.50 18.18 12.56
N ALA A 93 6.51 18.26 11.69
CA ALA A 93 7.90 18.52 12.08
C ALA A 93 8.02 19.84 12.85
N ARG A 94 7.46 20.92 12.29
CA ARG A 94 7.49 22.27 12.88
C ARG A 94 6.79 22.35 14.23
N ARG A 95 5.88 21.41 14.52
CA ARG A 95 5.15 21.31 15.79
C ARG A 95 5.80 20.32 16.78
N GLY A 96 6.91 19.69 16.44
CA GLY A 96 7.53 18.64 17.26
C GLY A 96 6.70 17.35 17.34
N LEU A 97 5.79 17.13 16.39
CA LEU A 97 4.84 16.01 16.37
C LEU A 97 5.29 14.88 15.43
N THR A 98 6.59 14.69 15.24
CA THR A 98 7.16 13.71 14.30
C THR A 98 6.70 12.28 14.55
N ARG A 99 6.34 11.94 15.80
CA ARG A 99 5.74 10.64 16.14
C ARG A 99 4.49 10.29 15.32
N TRP A 100 3.81 11.28 14.74
CA TRP A 100 2.57 11.13 13.95
C TRP A 100 2.80 10.85 12.46
N TYR A 101 4.05 10.82 11.99
CA TYR A 101 4.34 10.58 10.57
C TYR A 101 3.73 9.28 10.05
N GLY A 102 3.90 8.16 10.76
CA GLY A 102 3.36 6.87 10.32
C GLY A 102 1.84 6.89 10.12
N TRP A 103 1.09 7.53 11.02
CA TRP A 103 -0.37 7.68 10.89
C TRP A 103 -0.77 8.67 9.79
N TRP A 104 -0.10 9.83 9.70
CA TRP A 104 -0.41 10.85 8.67
C TRP A 104 -0.14 10.33 7.26
N ILE A 105 1.02 9.71 7.03
CA ILE A 105 1.34 9.15 5.73
C ILE A 105 0.41 7.97 5.44
N GLY A 106 0.11 7.14 6.46
CA GLY A 106 -0.82 6.03 6.32
C GLY A 106 -2.21 6.47 5.86
N ILE A 107 -2.76 7.56 6.41
CA ILE A 107 -4.08 8.05 6.01
C ILE A 107 -4.08 8.67 4.61
N CYS A 108 -3.01 9.39 4.23
CA CYS A 108 -2.87 9.92 2.88
C CYS A 108 -2.85 8.78 1.84
N VAL A 109 -2.04 7.76 2.10
CA VAL A 109 -1.93 6.56 1.25
C VAL A 109 -3.25 5.80 1.18
N ALA A 110 -3.96 5.65 2.29
CA ALA A 110 -5.28 5.02 2.29
C ALA A 110 -6.29 5.78 1.42
N LEU A 111 -6.30 7.11 1.50
CA LEU A 111 -7.18 7.96 0.71
C LEU A 111 -6.79 8.01 -0.77
N HIS A 112 -5.51 7.83 -1.10
CA HIS A 112 -5.03 7.76 -2.49
C HIS A 112 -5.66 6.63 -3.29
N PHE A 113 -6.06 5.53 -2.65
CA PHE A 113 -6.75 4.44 -3.36
C PHE A 113 -8.14 4.82 -3.88
N ILE A 114 -8.76 5.90 -3.38
CA ILE A 114 -10.07 6.38 -3.86
C ILE A 114 -9.98 6.84 -5.32
N PRO A 115 -9.12 7.82 -5.69
CA PRO A 115 -8.95 8.19 -7.08
C PRO A 115 -8.38 7.06 -7.95
N LEU A 116 -7.54 6.17 -7.39
CA LEU A 116 -7.04 5.01 -8.12
C LEU A 116 -8.16 4.04 -8.53
N ALA A 117 -9.19 3.87 -7.70
CA ALA A 117 -10.34 3.04 -8.06
C ALA A 117 -11.03 3.52 -9.34
N TRP A 118 -11.03 4.84 -9.58
CA TRP A 118 -11.56 5.43 -10.81
C TRP A 118 -10.60 5.30 -11.99
N ILE A 119 -9.31 5.61 -11.81
CA ILE A 119 -8.32 5.52 -12.90
C ILE A 119 -8.19 4.10 -13.44
N PHE A 120 -8.07 3.12 -12.53
CA PHE A 120 -7.88 1.71 -12.88
C PHE A 120 -9.20 0.97 -13.11
N GLU A 121 -10.34 1.65 -12.97
CA GLU A 121 -11.68 1.06 -13.11
C GLU A 121 -11.88 -0.21 -12.23
N ASP A 122 -11.21 -0.24 -11.07
CA ASP A 122 -11.26 -1.38 -10.13
C ASP A 122 -11.77 -0.93 -8.75
N TRP A 123 -13.03 -1.28 -8.47
CA TRP A 123 -13.70 -0.98 -7.20
C TRP A 123 -13.03 -1.64 -5.98
N SER A 124 -12.20 -2.67 -6.17
CA SER A 124 -11.50 -3.31 -5.06
C SER A 124 -10.51 -2.37 -4.37
N TYR A 125 -9.98 -1.35 -5.08
CA TYR A 125 -9.20 -0.29 -4.45
C TYR A 125 -10.04 0.57 -3.50
N LEU A 126 -11.33 0.78 -3.78
CA LEU A 126 -12.22 1.50 -2.87
C LEU A 126 -12.46 0.69 -1.59
N VAL A 127 -12.60 -0.63 -1.69
CA VAL A 127 -12.68 -1.51 -0.51
C VAL A 127 -11.40 -1.42 0.31
N LEU A 128 -10.23 -1.48 -0.34
CA LEU A 128 -8.94 -1.33 0.33
C LEU A 128 -8.85 0.02 1.06
N ALA A 129 -9.24 1.12 0.39
CA ALA A 129 -9.29 2.45 0.99
C ALA A 129 -10.18 2.49 2.24
N VAL A 130 -11.41 1.98 2.15
CA VAL A 130 -12.36 1.96 3.27
C VAL A 130 -11.79 1.17 4.45
N VAL A 131 -11.25 -0.03 4.21
CA VAL A 131 -10.65 -0.86 5.26
C VAL A 131 -9.47 -0.12 5.91
N GLN A 132 -8.57 0.45 5.12
CA GLN A 132 -7.40 1.16 5.63
C GLN A 132 -7.78 2.39 6.44
N VAL A 133 -8.66 3.25 5.91
CA VAL A 133 -9.17 4.44 6.59
C VAL A 133 -9.89 4.07 7.88
N ALA A 134 -10.80 3.09 7.84
CA ALA A 134 -11.54 2.66 9.02
C ALA A 134 -10.61 2.16 10.13
N GLY A 135 -9.60 1.34 9.79
CA GLY A 135 -8.60 0.91 10.76
C GLY A 135 -7.78 2.07 11.34
N LEU A 136 -7.34 3.01 10.51
CA LEU A 136 -6.57 4.18 10.96
C LEU A 136 -7.38 5.13 11.84
N VAL A 137 -8.65 5.35 11.53
CA VAL A 137 -9.57 6.17 12.32
C VAL A 137 -9.89 5.50 13.64
N THR A 138 -10.18 4.19 13.63
CA THR A 138 -10.50 3.44 14.86
C THR A 138 -9.30 3.32 15.81
N MET A 139 -8.07 3.29 15.30
CA MET A 139 -6.86 3.30 16.13
C MET A 139 -6.45 4.71 16.62
N PHE A 140 -7.08 5.78 16.14
CA PHE A 140 -6.70 7.14 16.51
C PHE A 140 -6.78 7.41 18.04
N PRO A 141 -7.85 7.01 18.77
CA PRO A 141 -7.91 7.22 20.22
C PRO A 141 -6.76 6.56 21.02
N PRO A 142 -6.41 5.27 20.84
CA PRO A 142 -5.26 4.68 21.53
C PRO A 142 -3.91 5.25 21.10
N LEU A 143 -3.74 5.61 19.81
CA LEU A 143 -2.51 6.28 19.33
C LEU A 143 -2.30 7.65 19.97
N LYS A 144 -3.38 8.40 20.19
CA LYS A 144 -3.34 9.70 20.86
C LYS A 144 -2.86 9.59 22.31
N ARG A 145 -3.29 8.54 23.02
CA ARG A 145 -2.91 8.24 24.42
C ARG A 145 -1.49 7.68 24.54
N GLY A 146 -0.95 7.08 23.48
CA GLY A 146 0.40 6.53 23.47
C GLY A 146 1.51 7.59 23.34
N THR A 147 2.69 7.27 23.87
CA THR A 147 3.92 8.09 23.75
C THR A 147 4.87 7.56 22.67
N TYR A 148 4.60 6.37 22.12
CA TYR A 148 5.37 5.72 21.08
C TYR A 148 5.11 6.32 19.68
N ALA A 149 5.98 6.00 18.72
CA ALA A 149 5.77 6.38 17.33
C ALA A 149 4.52 5.68 16.76
N THR A 150 3.66 6.43 16.07
CA THR A 150 2.43 5.88 15.48
C THR A 150 2.71 4.81 14.42
N SER A 151 3.91 4.81 13.83
CA SER A 151 4.42 3.78 12.94
C SER A 151 4.37 2.37 13.54
N ARG A 152 4.43 2.24 14.88
CA ARG A 152 4.27 0.97 15.60
C ARG A 152 2.98 0.22 15.25
N TRP A 153 1.89 0.93 14.94
CA TRP A 153 0.58 0.31 14.65
C TRP A 153 0.00 0.70 13.30
N ALA A 154 0.17 1.97 12.89
CA ALA A 154 -0.34 2.43 11.60
C ALA A 154 0.36 1.70 10.44
N CYS A 155 1.68 1.54 10.49
CA CYS A 155 2.43 0.91 9.41
C CYS A 155 2.12 -0.60 9.26
N PRO A 156 2.06 -1.42 10.33
CA PRO A 156 1.64 -2.82 10.21
C PRO A 156 0.22 -2.98 9.66
N TRP A 157 -0.70 -2.08 9.99
CA TRP A 157 -2.06 -2.11 9.47
C TRP A 157 -2.10 -1.89 7.95
N ILE A 158 -1.42 -0.85 7.47
CA ILE A 158 -1.28 -0.60 6.03
C ILE A 158 -0.59 -1.78 5.34
N ALA A 159 0.50 -2.30 5.92
CA ALA A 159 1.21 -3.42 5.33
C ALA A 159 0.39 -4.71 5.25
N LEU A 160 -0.33 -5.06 6.33
CA LEU A 160 -1.16 -6.27 6.37
C LEU A 160 -2.29 -6.19 5.34
N THR A 161 -2.96 -5.05 5.24
CA THR A 161 -4.01 -4.85 4.24
C THR A 161 -3.47 -4.93 2.81
N PHE A 162 -2.29 -4.37 2.53
CA PHE A 162 -1.60 -4.53 1.25
C PHE A 162 -1.22 -5.97 0.96
N LEU A 163 -0.64 -6.68 1.93
CA LEU A 163 -0.21 -8.06 1.75
C LEU A 163 -1.40 -8.99 1.51
N VAL A 164 -2.47 -8.85 2.28
CA VAL A 164 -3.72 -9.61 2.08
C VAL A 164 -4.31 -9.32 0.71
N PHE A 165 -4.38 -8.05 0.32
CA PHE A 165 -4.90 -7.66 -0.97
C PHE A 165 -4.04 -8.21 -2.12
N ALA A 166 -2.72 -8.12 -2.02
CA ALA A 166 -1.78 -8.65 -3.01
C ALA A 166 -1.87 -10.18 -3.12
N ILE A 167 -1.95 -10.91 -2.00
CA ILE A 167 -2.12 -12.36 -2.00
C ILE A 167 -3.45 -12.75 -2.64
N ALA A 168 -4.56 -12.11 -2.24
CA ALA A 168 -5.87 -12.36 -2.83
C ALA A 168 -5.86 -12.08 -4.35
N SER A 169 -5.24 -10.97 -4.75
CA SER A 169 -5.12 -10.58 -6.16
C SER A 169 -4.24 -11.55 -6.95
N GLY A 170 -3.15 -12.05 -6.36
CA GLY A 170 -2.27 -13.06 -6.95
C GLY A 170 -2.96 -14.42 -7.09
N ILE A 171 -3.75 -14.84 -6.10
CA ILE A 171 -4.56 -16.06 -6.20
C ILE A 171 -5.57 -15.93 -7.35
N ILE A 172 -6.29 -14.80 -7.44
CA ILE A 172 -7.24 -14.57 -8.54
C ILE A 172 -6.53 -14.57 -9.90
N LEU A 173 -5.36 -13.94 -9.99
CA LEU A 173 -4.53 -13.91 -11.21
C LEU A 173 -4.20 -15.34 -11.67
N LEU A 174 -3.73 -16.18 -10.74
CA LEU A 174 -3.38 -17.57 -11.02
C LEU A 174 -4.58 -18.42 -11.39
N LEU A 175 -5.73 -18.21 -10.73
CA LEU A 175 -6.96 -18.92 -11.06
C LEU A 175 -7.51 -18.53 -12.45
N ARG A 176 -7.36 -17.26 -12.85
CA ARG A 176 -7.90 -16.75 -14.12
C ARG A 176 -7.00 -17.09 -15.31
N TYR A 177 -5.68 -17.07 -15.13
CA TYR A 177 -4.71 -17.17 -16.24
C TYR A 177 -3.71 -18.33 -16.11
N GLY A 178 -3.76 -19.12 -15.04
CA GLY A 178 -2.70 -20.09 -14.74
C GLY A 178 -1.41 -19.39 -14.32
N TYR A 179 -0.24 -19.93 -14.71
CA TYR A 179 1.02 -19.19 -14.63
C TYR A 179 1.27 -18.52 -16.00
N PRO A 180 0.95 -17.23 -16.17
CA PRO A 180 1.04 -16.57 -17.45
C PRO A 180 2.51 -16.30 -17.79
N VAL A 181 3.07 -17.14 -18.66
CA VAL A 181 4.44 -17.03 -19.18
C VAL A 181 4.42 -16.34 -20.54
#